data_AF-A0A7Z8QVW8-F1
#
_entry.id   AF-A0A7Z8QVW8-F1
#
_cell.length_a   1.000
_cell.length_b   1.000
_cell.length_c   1.000
_cell.angle_alpha   90.00
_cell.angle_beta   90.00
_cell.angle_gamma   90.00
#
_symmetry.space_group_name_H-M   'P 1'
#
loop_
_entity.id
_entity.type
_entity.pdbx_description
1 polymer ?
#
loop_
_entity_poly.entity_id
_entity_poly.type
_entity_poly.pdbx_seq_one_letter_code
_entity_poly.pdbx_strand_id
1 'polypeptide(L)'
;MKDLSALKDIRTKPELAKLLDVTPQNLTYTLYKIGRKDLYISFDIPKRNGGIRTIYAPVCNLKLIQSRLSNLLQDCIDEINNKPNKSSKLAHGFVRKGSIITNANVHKNQKYVLNIDLSNFFDSFNFGRVRGFFIKNRNFELDPHIATVLANIACFNNKLPQGSPCSPVITNL
;
A
#
# COMPACT_ATOMS: atom_id res chain seq x y z
N MET A 1 20.46 -3.26 1.10
CA MET A 1 20.27 -1.81 0.83
C MET A 1 19.34 -1.29 1.92
N LYS A 2 19.46 -0.04 2.37
CA LYS A 2 18.49 0.54 3.31
C LYS A 2 17.42 1.26 2.48
N ASP A 3 16.39 0.54 2.11
CA ASP A 3 15.33 1.01 1.21
C ASP A 3 14.53 2.14 1.87
N LEU A 4 14.41 2.12 3.20
CA LEU A 4 13.76 3.20 3.93
C LEU A 4 14.54 4.51 3.79
N SER A 5 15.85 4.54 4.08
CA SER A 5 16.63 5.78 3.95
C SER A 5 16.68 6.26 2.51
N ALA A 6 16.82 5.35 1.54
CA ALA A 6 16.78 5.70 0.13
C ALA A 6 15.46 6.40 -0.22
N LEU A 7 14.32 5.88 0.24
CA LEU A 7 13.02 6.51 0.04
C LEU A 7 12.91 7.88 0.73
N LYS A 8 13.47 8.03 1.95
CA LYS A 8 13.49 9.31 2.68
C LYS A 8 14.27 10.39 1.96
N ASP A 9 15.30 10.05 1.21
CA ASP A 9 16.22 11.01 0.59
C ASP A 9 15.71 11.53 -0.75
N ILE A 10 14.72 10.86 -1.35
CA ILE A 10 14.16 11.24 -2.66
C ILE A 10 13.43 12.58 -2.57
N ARG A 11 13.71 13.45 -3.54
CA ARG A 11 13.03 14.74 -3.73
C ARG A 11 12.39 14.86 -5.09
N THR A 12 12.81 14.06 -6.08
CA THR A 12 12.35 14.20 -7.47
C THR A 12 11.63 12.95 -8.01
N LYS A 13 10.74 13.15 -9.01
CA LYS A 13 10.07 12.04 -9.70
C LYS A 13 11.05 11.07 -10.39
N PRO A 14 12.12 11.53 -11.06
CA PRO A 14 13.09 10.63 -11.66
C PRO A 14 13.82 9.75 -10.66
N GLU A 15 14.17 10.29 -9.48
CA GLU A 15 14.74 9.50 -8.38
C GLU A 15 13.76 8.44 -7.88
N LEU A 16 12.48 8.80 -7.70
CA LEU A 16 11.44 7.82 -7.34
C LEU A 16 11.28 6.73 -8.39
N ALA A 17 11.29 7.10 -9.67
CA ALA A 17 11.21 6.14 -10.77
C ALA A 17 12.39 5.16 -10.72
N LYS A 18 13.62 5.67 -10.49
CA LYS A 18 14.82 4.86 -10.35
C LYS A 18 14.73 3.90 -9.17
N LEU A 19 14.25 4.37 -8.00
CA LEU A 19 14.07 3.51 -6.83
C LEU A 19 13.01 2.42 -7.06
N LEU A 20 11.96 2.73 -7.81
CA LEU A 20 10.90 1.79 -8.16
C LEU A 20 11.26 0.88 -9.35
N ASP A 21 12.48 0.97 -9.90
CA ASP A 21 12.91 0.22 -11.08
C ASP A 21 11.96 0.40 -12.27
N VAL A 22 11.58 1.66 -12.55
CA VAL A 22 10.79 2.07 -13.71
C VAL A 22 11.41 3.30 -14.37
N THR A 23 11.14 3.52 -15.65
CA THR A 23 11.64 4.73 -16.33
C THR A 23 10.88 5.98 -15.86
N PRO A 24 11.54 7.15 -15.71
CA PRO A 24 10.87 8.40 -15.38
C PRO A 24 9.75 8.77 -16.36
N GLN A 25 9.93 8.41 -17.63
CA GLN A 25 8.94 8.59 -18.70
C GLN A 25 7.71 7.72 -18.44
N ASN A 26 7.87 6.43 -18.13
CA ASN A 26 6.76 5.53 -17.83
C ASN A 26 5.99 6.01 -16.59
N LEU A 27 6.69 6.38 -15.51
CA LEU A 27 6.07 6.91 -14.30
C LEU A 27 5.24 8.18 -14.61
N THR A 28 5.83 9.12 -15.34
CA THR A 28 5.18 10.39 -15.67
C THR A 28 4.00 10.21 -16.62
N TYR A 29 4.17 9.39 -17.66
CA TYR A 29 3.13 9.09 -18.62
C TYR A 29 1.93 8.41 -17.94
N THR A 30 2.18 7.37 -17.15
CA THR A 30 1.12 6.62 -16.47
C THR A 30 0.34 7.49 -15.48
N LEU A 31 1.01 8.35 -14.70
CA LEU A 31 0.32 9.12 -13.66
C LEU A 31 -0.34 10.42 -14.13
N TYR A 32 0.16 11.01 -15.23
CA TYR A 32 -0.21 12.38 -15.63
C TYR A 32 -0.66 12.52 -17.08
N LYS A 33 -0.44 11.54 -17.96
CA LYS A 33 -0.89 11.58 -19.36
C LYS A 33 -2.08 10.68 -19.62
N ILE A 34 -2.14 9.51 -18.97
CA ILE A 34 -3.31 8.64 -19.03
C ILE A 34 -4.43 9.23 -18.17
N GLY A 35 -5.66 9.23 -18.67
CA GLY A 35 -6.83 9.64 -17.91
C GLY A 35 -7.01 8.77 -16.66
N ARG A 36 -7.36 9.37 -15.51
CA ARG A 36 -7.48 8.64 -14.24
C ARG A 36 -8.44 7.44 -14.33
N LYS A 37 -9.52 7.56 -15.10
CA LYS A 37 -10.51 6.51 -15.31
C LYS A 37 -9.94 5.33 -16.11
N ASP A 38 -9.05 5.61 -17.06
CA ASP A 38 -8.47 4.61 -17.98
C ASP A 38 -7.34 3.79 -17.32
N LEU A 39 -6.92 4.18 -16.12
CA LEU A 39 -5.92 3.46 -15.33
C LEU A 39 -6.47 2.22 -14.64
N TYR A 40 -7.79 2.04 -14.62
CA TYR A 40 -8.45 0.94 -13.94
C TYR A 40 -9.56 0.34 -14.78
N ILE A 41 -9.69 -0.99 -14.68
CA ILE A 41 -10.83 -1.74 -15.18
C ILE A 41 -11.68 -2.12 -13.97
N SER A 42 -12.95 -1.72 -13.97
CA SER A 42 -13.89 -2.05 -12.90
C SER A 42 -14.76 -3.25 -13.26
N PHE A 43 -14.92 -4.17 -12.31
CA PHE A 43 -15.86 -5.28 -12.43
C PHE A 43 -16.39 -5.68 -11.05
N ASP A 44 -17.54 -6.33 -11.03
CA ASP A 44 -18.24 -6.69 -9.80
C ASP A 44 -18.08 -8.17 -9.47
N ILE A 45 -17.87 -8.47 -8.18
CA ILE A 45 -17.87 -9.84 -7.66
C ILE A 45 -18.87 -9.97 -6.51
N PRO A 46 -19.57 -11.11 -6.39
CA PRO A 46 -20.50 -11.34 -5.29
C PRO A 46 -19.74 -11.48 -3.97
N LYS A 47 -20.27 -10.87 -2.90
CA LYS A 47 -19.76 -11.10 -1.55
C LYS A 47 -20.33 -12.41 -1.01
N ARG A 48 -19.55 -13.10 -0.15
CA ARG A 48 -19.96 -14.37 0.48
C ARG A 48 -21.21 -14.23 1.36
N ASN A 49 -21.42 -13.07 1.96
CA ASN A 49 -22.57 -12.74 2.81
C ASN A 49 -23.69 -11.99 2.07
N GLY A 50 -23.67 -12.00 0.74
CA GLY A 50 -24.63 -11.26 -0.09
C GLY A 50 -24.18 -9.84 -0.45
N GLY A 51 -24.74 -9.32 -1.54
CA GLY A 51 -24.34 -8.04 -2.12
C GLY A 51 -23.12 -8.13 -3.04
N ILE A 52 -22.66 -6.97 -3.50
CA ILE A 52 -21.64 -6.84 -4.56
C ILE A 52 -20.38 -6.14 -4.01
N ARG A 53 -19.22 -6.54 -4.51
CA ARG A 53 -17.93 -5.87 -4.32
C ARG A 53 -17.40 -5.46 -5.68
N THR A 54 -17.31 -4.16 -5.92
CA THR A 54 -16.64 -3.61 -7.10
C THR A 54 -15.13 -3.66 -6.90
N ILE A 55 -14.45 -4.33 -7.83
CA ILE A 55 -13.00 -4.41 -7.93
C ILE A 55 -12.53 -3.40 -8.96
N TYR A 56 -11.48 -2.67 -8.65
CA TYR A 56 -10.77 -1.78 -9.56
C TYR A 56 -9.38 -2.36 -9.82
N ALA A 57 -9.24 -3.10 -10.91
CA ALA A 57 -7.97 -3.69 -11.31
C ALA A 57 -7.13 -2.68 -12.11
N PRO A 58 -5.91 -2.36 -11.69
CA PRO A 58 -5.04 -1.42 -12.42
C PRO A 58 -4.60 -2.02 -13.76
N VAL A 59 -4.50 -1.18 -14.79
CA VAL A 59 -3.91 -1.55 -16.09
C VAL A 59 -2.41 -1.89 -15.95
N CYS A 60 -1.86 -2.64 -16.91
CA CYS A 60 -0.51 -3.23 -16.81
C CYS A 60 0.59 -2.26 -16.32
N ASN A 61 0.67 -1.05 -16.89
CA ASN A 61 1.69 -0.07 -16.49
C ASN A 61 1.52 0.41 -15.04
N LEU A 62 0.30 0.73 -14.64
CA LEU A 62 0.03 1.13 -13.25
C LEU A 62 0.22 -0.05 -12.29
N LYS A 63 -0.21 -1.25 -12.68
CA LYS A 63 -0.02 -2.48 -11.91
C LYS A 63 1.46 -2.77 -11.66
N LEU A 64 2.32 -2.54 -12.64
CA LEU A 64 3.76 -2.66 -12.49
C LEU A 64 4.28 -1.67 -11.44
N ILE A 65 3.97 -0.38 -11.59
CA ILE A 65 4.40 0.67 -10.65
C ILE A 65 3.89 0.39 -9.23
N GLN A 66 2.63 0.00 -9.09
CA GLN A 66 2.03 -0.36 -7.79
C GLN A 66 2.67 -1.61 -7.19
N SER A 67 2.99 -2.63 -7.99
CA SER A 67 3.70 -3.82 -7.50
C SER A 67 5.10 -3.47 -7.00
N ARG A 68 5.84 -2.63 -7.75
CA ARG A 68 7.17 -2.16 -7.35
C ARG A 68 7.11 -1.35 -6.06
N LEU A 69 6.14 -0.43 -5.96
CA LEU A 69 5.91 0.33 -4.73
C LEU A 69 5.52 -0.59 -3.57
N SER A 70 4.71 -1.61 -3.83
CA SER A 70 4.28 -2.58 -2.82
C SER A 70 5.47 -3.34 -2.23
N ASN A 71 6.41 -3.77 -3.08
CA ASN A 71 7.64 -4.43 -2.64
C ASN A 71 8.50 -3.48 -1.81
N LEU A 72 8.77 -2.28 -2.31
CA LEU A 72 9.55 -1.26 -1.61
C LEU A 72 8.99 -0.95 -0.21
N LEU A 73 7.68 -0.78 -0.10
CA LEU A 73 7.03 -0.51 1.19
C LEU A 73 7.11 -1.71 2.13
N GLN A 74 7.00 -2.94 1.63
CA GLN A 74 7.22 -4.14 2.44
C GLN A 74 8.67 -4.23 2.95
N ASP A 75 9.65 -3.90 2.11
CA ASP A 75 11.06 -3.83 2.51
C ASP A 75 11.26 -2.79 3.62
N CYS A 76 10.67 -1.59 3.46
CA CYS A 76 10.67 -0.56 4.49
C CYS A 76 10.05 -1.04 5.82
N ILE A 77 8.91 -1.75 5.75
CA ILE A 77 8.24 -2.29 6.95
C ILE A 77 9.12 -3.34 7.63
N ASP A 78 9.73 -4.25 6.86
CA ASP A 78 10.63 -5.26 7.40
C ASP A 78 11.85 -4.60 8.08
N GLU A 79 12.43 -3.56 7.48
CA GLU A 79 13.50 -2.76 8.11
C GLU A 79 13.06 -2.08 9.41
N ILE A 80 11.85 -1.51 9.43
CA ILE A 80 11.29 -0.85 10.63
C ILE A 80 11.07 -1.86 11.76
N ASN A 81 10.59 -3.06 11.42
CA ASN A 81 10.23 -4.10 12.40
C ASN A 81 11.43 -4.89 12.91
N ASN A 82 12.51 -5.02 12.13
CA ASN A 82 13.72 -5.72 12.54
C ASN A 82 14.63 -4.89 13.48
N LYS A 83 14.22 -3.69 13.89
CA LYS A 83 14.99 -2.87 14.85
C LYS A 83 14.94 -3.49 16.25
N PRO A 84 16.07 -3.52 16.99
CA PRO A 84 16.24 -4.30 18.23
C PRO A 84 15.27 -3.94 19.38
N ASN A 85 14.63 -2.77 19.32
CA ASN A 85 13.73 -2.28 20.38
C ASN A 85 12.24 -2.29 19.98
N LYS A 86 11.85 -2.97 18.89
CA LYS A 86 10.46 -3.03 18.44
C LYS A 86 9.85 -4.42 18.68
N SER A 87 8.72 -4.46 19.39
CA SER A 87 8.02 -5.71 19.73
C SER A 87 7.37 -6.35 18.50
N SER A 88 7.27 -7.68 18.55
CA SER A 88 6.46 -8.62 17.77
C SER A 88 5.61 -8.07 16.61
N LYS A 89 5.76 -8.68 15.42
CA LYS A 89 4.86 -8.48 14.27
C LYS A 89 3.41 -8.83 14.68
N LEU A 90 2.56 -7.81 14.84
CA LEU A 90 1.13 -7.97 15.18
C LEU A 90 0.27 -8.26 13.94
N ALA A 91 0.66 -7.72 12.78
CA ALA A 91 -0.06 -7.91 11.54
C ALA A 91 0.36 -9.23 10.87
N HIS A 92 -0.62 -10.10 10.61
CA HIS A 92 -0.43 -11.34 9.85
C HIS A 92 -0.97 -11.25 8.41
N GLY A 93 -1.98 -10.40 8.17
CA GLY A 93 -2.54 -10.16 6.84
C GLY A 93 -1.64 -9.24 6.01
N PHE A 94 -1.44 -9.58 4.74
CA PHE A 94 -0.63 -8.77 3.79
C PHE A 94 0.81 -8.48 4.22
N VAL A 95 1.37 -9.33 5.10
CA VAL A 95 2.76 -9.27 5.54
C VAL A 95 3.51 -10.49 5.02
N ARG A 96 4.75 -10.32 4.59
CA ARG A 96 5.61 -11.44 4.17
C ARG A 96 5.74 -12.46 5.29
N LYS A 97 5.59 -13.74 4.94
CA LYS A 97 5.61 -14.89 5.88
C LYS A 97 4.45 -14.88 6.90
N GLY A 98 3.50 -13.94 6.78
CA GLY A 98 2.22 -13.97 7.47
C GLY A 98 1.21 -14.85 6.72
N SER A 99 0.33 -15.51 7.45
CA SER A 99 -0.72 -16.34 6.87
C SER A 99 -1.91 -16.45 7.83
N ILE A 100 -3.04 -16.96 7.33
CA ILE A 100 -4.19 -17.28 8.19
C ILE A 100 -3.81 -18.27 9.30
N ILE A 101 -2.82 -19.14 9.05
CA ILE A 101 -2.33 -20.12 10.02
C ILE A 101 -1.51 -19.44 11.10
N THR A 102 -0.58 -18.54 10.74
CA THR A 102 0.21 -17.83 11.75
C THR A 102 -0.65 -16.93 12.62
N ASN A 103 -1.70 -16.33 12.05
CA ASN A 103 -2.70 -15.59 12.82
C ASN A 103 -3.47 -16.51 13.78
N ALA A 104 -3.97 -17.66 13.30
CA ALA A 104 -4.72 -18.58 14.15
C ALA A 104 -3.86 -19.15 15.31
N ASN A 105 -2.57 -19.39 15.07
CA ASN A 105 -1.66 -19.95 16.06
C ASN A 105 -1.51 -19.06 17.31
N VAL A 106 -1.44 -17.74 17.16
CA VAL A 106 -1.32 -16.83 18.32
C VAL A 106 -2.59 -16.74 19.16
N HIS A 107 -3.75 -17.10 18.57
CA HIS A 107 -5.04 -17.15 19.26
C HIS A 107 -5.40 -18.55 19.78
N LYS A 108 -4.57 -19.57 19.53
CA LYS A 108 -4.82 -20.92 20.01
C LYS A 108 -4.77 -20.95 21.55
N ASN A 109 -5.66 -21.74 22.15
CA ASN A 109 -5.78 -21.93 23.61
C ASN A 109 -6.09 -20.65 24.41
N GLN A 110 -6.53 -19.57 23.76
CA GLN A 110 -6.98 -18.38 24.46
C GLN A 110 -8.39 -18.60 25.01
N LYS A 111 -8.60 -18.28 26.29
CA LYS A 111 -9.91 -18.44 26.96
C LYS A 111 -10.99 -17.54 26.36
N TYR A 112 -10.59 -16.36 25.86
CA TYR A 112 -11.47 -15.39 25.23
C TYR A 112 -10.81 -14.83 23.97
N VAL A 113 -11.57 -14.70 22.89
CA VAL A 113 -11.12 -14.10 21.62
C VAL A 113 -12.12 -13.03 21.21
N LEU A 114 -11.63 -11.80 21.06
CA LEU A 114 -12.41 -10.67 20.58
C LEU A 114 -12.33 -10.58 19.06
N ASN A 115 -13.47 -10.62 18.38
CA ASN A 115 -13.56 -10.51 16.92
C ASN A 115 -14.17 -9.16 16.53
N ILE A 116 -13.41 -8.34 15.80
CA ILE A 116 -13.81 -7.02 15.33
C ILE A 116 -13.55 -6.95 13.83
N ASP A 117 -14.54 -6.47 13.07
CA ASP A 117 -14.43 -6.22 11.63
C ASP A 117 -14.72 -4.75 11.31
N LEU A 118 -14.00 -4.20 10.32
CA LEU A 118 -14.14 -2.81 9.90
C LEU A 118 -14.92 -2.73 8.58
N SER A 119 -16.06 -2.05 8.60
CA SER A 119 -16.84 -1.80 7.40
C SER A 119 -16.07 -0.91 6.42
N ASN A 120 -16.07 -1.27 5.13
CA ASN A 120 -15.49 -0.47 4.05
C ASN A 120 -14.02 -0.08 4.31
N PHE A 121 -13.23 -1.02 4.85
CA PHE A 121 -11.85 -0.80 5.30
C PHE A 121 -11.00 0.02 4.32
N PHE A 122 -10.82 -0.43 3.07
CA PHE A 122 -10.00 0.28 2.07
C PHE A 122 -10.56 1.65 1.69
N ASP A 123 -11.88 1.78 1.62
CA ASP A 123 -12.56 3.02 1.25
C ASP A 123 -12.37 4.13 2.32
N SER A 124 -12.03 3.75 3.56
CA SER A 124 -11.71 4.69 4.64
C SER A 124 -10.35 5.40 4.51
N PHE A 125 -9.47 4.90 3.62
CA PHE A 125 -8.14 5.47 3.37
C PHE A 125 -8.20 6.41 2.17
N ASN A 126 -8.44 7.69 2.43
CA ASN A 126 -8.47 8.70 1.38
C ASN A 126 -7.08 9.23 1.00
N PHE A 127 -7.03 9.98 -0.11
CA PHE A 127 -5.79 10.54 -0.66
C PHE A 127 -5.04 11.40 0.37
N GLY A 128 -5.76 12.26 1.08
CA GLY A 128 -5.19 13.15 2.09
C GLY A 128 -4.57 12.39 3.27
N ARG A 129 -5.21 11.29 3.69
CA ARG A 129 -4.73 10.42 4.77
C ARG A 129 -3.46 9.68 4.37
N VAL A 130 -3.42 9.10 3.17
CA VAL A 130 -2.23 8.42 2.64
C VAL A 130 -1.07 9.41 2.50
N ARG A 131 -1.32 10.56 1.87
CA ARG A 131 -0.31 11.62 1.72
C ARG A 131 0.19 12.13 3.08
N GLY A 132 -0.71 12.45 3.99
CA GLY A 132 -0.40 12.99 5.31
C GLY A 132 0.41 12.01 6.15
N PHE A 133 0.10 10.71 6.07
CA PHE A 133 0.87 9.66 6.71
C PHE A 133 2.33 9.67 6.26
N PHE A 134 2.59 9.64 4.95
CA PHE A 134 3.96 9.60 4.44
C PHE A 134 4.78 10.85 4.76
N ILE A 135 4.14 12.00 4.96
CA ILE A 135 4.81 13.25 5.36
C ILE A 135 5.10 13.27 6.88
N LYS A 136 4.18 12.79 7.71
CA LYS A 136 4.22 13.01 9.17
C LYS A 136 4.71 11.81 9.97
N ASN A 137 4.69 10.61 9.40
CA ASN A 137 5.16 9.41 10.09
C ASN A 137 6.68 9.48 10.31
N ARG A 138 7.14 9.33 11.57
CA ARG A 138 8.55 9.43 11.97
C ARG A 138 9.50 8.48 11.24
N ASN A 139 9.01 7.34 10.75
CA ASN A 139 9.85 6.41 9.98
C ASN A 139 10.04 6.92 8.54
N PHE A 140 9.00 7.50 7.93
CA PHE A 140 9.01 7.90 6.53
C PHE A 140 9.41 9.37 6.33
N GLU A 141 8.71 10.33 6.94
CA GLU A 141 9.04 11.77 6.84
C GLU A 141 9.40 12.23 5.43
N LEU A 142 8.63 11.79 4.43
CA LEU A 142 8.93 12.03 3.02
C LEU A 142 8.71 13.50 2.65
N ASP A 143 9.43 13.93 1.62
CA ASP A 143 9.15 15.20 0.96
C ASP A 143 7.68 15.26 0.49
N PRO A 144 6.97 16.39 0.74
CA PRO A 144 5.55 16.52 0.37
C PRO A 144 5.25 16.27 -1.10
N HIS A 145 6.18 16.58 -2.01
CA HIS A 145 6.04 16.28 -3.43
C HIS A 145 6.01 14.77 -3.65
N ILE A 146 6.95 14.03 -3.08
CA ILE A 146 7.06 12.58 -3.21
C ILE A 146 5.89 11.86 -2.54
N ALA A 147 5.49 12.29 -1.35
CA ALA A 147 4.28 11.77 -0.70
C ALA A 147 3.02 11.96 -1.57
N THR A 148 2.93 13.07 -2.31
CA THR A 148 1.84 13.31 -3.27
C THR A 148 1.91 12.34 -4.45
N VAL A 149 3.11 12.05 -4.96
CA VAL A 149 3.30 11.06 -6.04
C VAL A 149 2.92 9.66 -5.57
N LEU A 150 3.32 9.25 -4.36
CA LEU A 150 2.92 7.96 -3.77
C LEU A 150 1.40 7.86 -3.60
N ALA A 151 0.76 8.91 -3.08
CA ALA A 151 -0.69 8.96 -2.96
C ALA A 151 -1.39 8.89 -4.34
N ASN A 152 -0.79 9.49 -5.39
CA ASN A 152 -1.30 9.41 -6.76
C ASN A 152 -1.18 7.99 -7.36
N ILE A 153 -0.10 7.27 -7.04
CA ILE A 153 0.07 5.87 -7.43
C ILE A 153 -0.96 4.99 -6.72
N ALA A 154 -1.17 5.22 -5.42
CA ALA A 154 -1.96 4.33 -4.57
C ALA A 154 -3.47 4.55 -4.68
N CYS A 155 -3.93 5.80 -4.75
CA CYS A 155 -5.34 6.12 -4.60
C CYS A 155 -6.05 6.25 -5.96
N PHE A 156 -7.29 5.78 -5.99
CA PHE A 156 -8.22 5.96 -7.09
C PHE A 156 -9.57 6.44 -6.54
N ASN A 157 -10.19 7.45 -7.15
CA ASN A 157 -11.43 8.07 -6.68
C ASN A 157 -11.42 8.41 -5.17
N ASN A 158 -10.33 9.02 -4.70
CA ASN A 158 -10.10 9.42 -3.31
C ASN A 158 -10.15 8.26 -2.29
N LYS A 159 -9.83 7.03 -2.70
CA LYS A 159 -9.74 5.87 -1.83
C LYS A 159 -8.65 4.89 -2.27
N LEU A 160 -8.30 3.92 -1.43
CA LEU A 160 -7.50 2.76 -1.84
C LEU A 160 -8.38 1.79 -2.64
N PRO A 161 -8.05 1.49 -3.91
CA PRO A 161 -8.84 0.59 -4.73
C PRO A 161 -8.63 -0.88 -4.35
N GLN A 162 -9.73 -1.62 -4.20
CA GLN A 162 -9.69 -3.08 -4.10
C GLN A 162 -9.27 -3.67 -5.45
N GLY A 163 -8.12 -4.36 -5.49
CA GLY A 163 -7.51 -4.88 -6.73
C GLY A 163 -6.11 -4.33 -7.01
N SER A 164 -5.71 -3.25 -6.33
CA SER A 164 -4.35 -2.72 -6.44
C SER A 164 -3.33 -3.53 -5.62
N PRO A 165 -2.13 -3.84 -6.18
CA PRO A 165 -1.06 -4.51 -5.45
C PRO A 165 -0.50 -3.75 -4.25
N CYS A 166 -0.58 -2.41 -4.22
CA CYS A 166 -0.01 -1.60 -3.14
C CYS A 166 -1.01 -1.23 -2.04
N SER A 167 -2.31 -1.31 -2.30
CA SER A 167 -3.33 -0.99 -1.30
C SER A 167 -3.18 -1.80 0.00
N PRO A 168 -2.95 -3.12 -0.04
CA PRO A 168 -2.87 -3.91 1.20
C PRO A 168 -1.64 -3.60 2.07
N VAL A 169 -0.49 -3.31 1.46
CA VAL A 169 0.69 -2.90 2.25
C VAL A 169 0.48 -1.53 2.88
N ILE A 170 -0.14 -0.59 2.17
CA ILE A 170 -0.41 0.76 2.69
C ILE A 170 -1.34 0.71 3.91
N THR A 171 -2.30 -0.22 3.93
CA THR A 171 -3.18 -0.38 5.09
C THR A 171 -2.49 -0.92 6.35
N ASN A 172 -1.29 -1.50 6.20
CA ASN A 172 -0.47 -1.99 7.31
C ASN A 172 0.55 -0.95 7.83
N LEU A 173 0.58 0.25 7.26
CA LEU A 173 1.53 1.32 7.61
C LEU A 173 1.03 2.22 8.76
#